data_AF-A0A6J5C9C3-F1
#
_entry.id   AF-A0A6J5C9C3-F1
#
_cell.length_a   1.000
_cell.length_b   1.000
_cell.length_c   1.000
_cell.angle_alpha   90.00
_cell.angle_beta   90.00
_cell.angle_gamma   90.00
#
_symmetry.space_group_name_H-M   'P 1'
#
loop_
_entity.id
_entity.type
_entity.pdbx_description
1 polymer ?
#
loop_
_entity_poly.entity_id
_entity_poly.type
_entity_poly.pdbx_seq_one_letter_code
_entity_poly.pdbx_strand_id
1 'polypeptide(L)'
;MTDYRHWSEEEKRALLAIRSSGKAVKTQLHLLPGRSLNSVHHMLRKLPKENVKRPESFAWVWSAILSYLKGHPNITAHEISRHVGCSYRHAWQLFKTNHESDNRCVYISDWEKHGVNQVPRWSVGTMPDALRLPLQAHEEELRKARMRYHKKRVKKGAFNPFAAAAGFVTIPEGQRGRVYQQSMKLSDFEEELEVA
;
A
#
# COMPACT_ATOMS: atom_id res chain seq x y z
N MET A 1 -13.70 37.64 -22.83
CA MET A 1 -14.14 36.50 -23.66
C MET A 1 -12.93 35.64 -23.92
N THR A 2 -12.83 34.47 -23.30
CA THR A 2 -11.73 33.54 -23.53
C THR A 2 -12.03 32.80 -24.83
N ASP A 3 -11.45 33.25 -25.93
CA ASP A 3 -11.48 32.51 -27.19
C ASP A 3 -10.86 31.14 -26.95
N TYR A 4 -11.70 30.10 -26.98
CA TYR A 4 -11.25 28.72 -26.96
C TYR A 4 -10.58 28.42 -28.30
N ARG A 5 -9.30 28.77 -28.43
CA ARG A 5 -8.50 28.50 -29.62
C ARG A 5 -8.37 26.99 -29.79
N HIS A 6 -9.10 26.44 -30.76
CA HIS A 6 -9.08 25.03 -31.11
C HIS A 6 -7.67 24.63 -31.59
N TRP A 7 -7.28 23.37 -31.36
CA TRP A 7 -5.98 22.84 -31.77
C TRP A 7 -6.00 22.52 -33.26
N SER A 8 -5.11 23.14 -34.04
CA SER A 8 -4.98 22.85 -35.47
C SER A 8 -4.33 21.49 -35.69
N GLU A 9 -4.51 20.91 -36.88
CA GLU A 9 -3.86 19.65 -37.25
C GLU A 9 -2.32 19.79 -37.31
N GLU A 10 -1.81 20.97 -37.66
CA GLU A 10 -0.37 21.26 -37.65
C GLU A 10 0.18 21.27 -36.23
N GLU A 11 -0.53 21.89 -35.29
CA GLU A 11 -0.16 21.88 -33.87
C GLU A 11 -0.21 20.46 -33.29
N LYS A 12 -1.19 19.64 -33.69
CA LYS A 12 -1.25 18.22 -33.29
C LYS A 12 -0.07 17.42 -33.82
N ARG A 13 0.37 17.64 -35.07
CA ARG A 13 1.59 17.00 -35.61
C ARG A 13 2.84 17.44 -34.85
N ALA A 14 2.96 18.73 -34.52
CA ALA A 14 4.06 19.22 -33.71
C ALA A 14 4.07 18.60 -32.31
N LEU A 15 2.89 18.40 -31.68
CA LEU A 15 2.78 17.69 -30.40
C LEU A 15 3.26 16.24 -30.48
N LEU A 16 2.95 15.53 -31.57
CA LEU A 16 3.44 14.17 -31.79
C LEU A 16 4.97 14.14 -31.95
N ALA A 17 5.54 15.10 -32.69
CA ALA A 17 6.99 15.25 -32.83
C ALA A 17 7.69 15.57 -31.49
N ILE A 18 7.11 16.46 -30.68
CA ILE A 18 7.59 16.74 -29.31
C ILE A 18 7.60 15.45 -28.49
N ARG A 19 6.51 14.68 -28.56
CA ARG A 19 6.36 13.43 -27.82
C ARG A 19 7.37 12.36 -28.24
N SER A 20 7.58 12.17 -29.54
CA SER A 20 8.52 11.16 -30.06
C SER A 20 9.98 11.52 -29.79
N SER A 21 10.30 12.81 -29.67
CA SER A 21 11.69 13.27 -29.47
C SER A 21 12.32 12.85 -28.13
N GLY A 22 11.50 12.50 -27.12
CA GLY A 22 11.98 12.19 -25.76
C GLY A 22 12.61 13.37 -25.00
N LYS A 23 12.63 14.57 -25.58
CA LYS A 23 13.18 15.80 -24.97
C LYS A 23 12.14 16.48 -24.07
N ALA A 24 12.61 17.39 -23.22
CA ALA A 24 11.72 18.15 -22.34
C ALA A 24 10.81 19.10 -23.15
N VAL A 25 9.50 19.08 -22.90
CA VAL A 25 8.51 19.92 -23.60
C VAL A 25 8.89 21.41 -23.57
N LYS A 26 9.48 21.89 -22.47
CA LYS A 26 9.93 23.28 -22.31
C LYS A 26 10.95 23.70 -23.38
N THR A 27 11.85 22.82 -23.79
CA THR A 27 12.88 23.16 -24.80
C THR A 27 12.29 23.22 -26.21
N GLN A 28 11.13 22.60 -26.43
CA GLN A 28 10.48 22.49 -27.73
C GLN A 28 9.25 23.39 -27.86
N LEU A 29 9.00 24.26 -26.88
CA LEU A 29 7.85 25.17 -26.88
C LEU A 29 7.87 26.14 -28.07
N HIS A 30 9.04 26.42 -28.64
CA HIS A 30 9.20 27.24 -29.85
C HIS A 30 8.47 26.65 -31.07
N LEU A 31 8.18 25.34 -31.10
CA LEU A 31 7.42 24.70 -32.17
C LEU A 31 5.91 24.99 -32.12
N LEU A 32 5.42 25.56 -31.01
CA LEU A 32 4.00 25.84 -30.78
C LEU A 32 3.81 27.31 -30.35
N PRO A 33 4.03 28.28 -31.26
CA PRO A 33 3.94 29.69 -30.93
C PRO A 33 2.53 30.07 -30.47
N GLY A 34 2.46 30.82 -29.37
CA GLY A 34 1.19 31.27 -28.78
C GLY A 34 0.43 30.22 -27.96
N ARG A 35 1.04 29.06 -27.67
CA ARG A 35 0.50 28.07 -26.71
C ARG A 35 1.27 28.14 -25.40
N SER A 36 0.54 28.11 -24.28
CA SER A 36 1.16 28.03 -22.96
C SER A 36 1.66 26.61 -22.70
N LEU A 37 2.73 26.49 -21.90
CA LEU A 37 3.30 25.19 -21.48
C LEU A 37 2.22 24.28 -20.86
N ASN A 38 1.31 24.84 -20.07
CA ASN A 38 0.21 24.11 -19.44
C ASN A 38 -0.80 23.58 -20.46
N SER A 39 -1.13 24.37 -21.49
CA SER A 39 -2.03 23.95 -22.57
C SER A 39 -1.44 22.78 -23.35
N VAL A 40 -0.14 22.85 -23.67
CA VAL A 40 0.62 21.78 -24.31
C VAL A 40 0.62 20.50 -23.46
N HIS A 41 0.91 20.61 -22.16
CA HIS A 41 0.87 19.46 -21.26
C HIS A 41 -0.52 18.82 -21.16
N HIS A 42 -1.57 19.64 -21.11
CA HIS A 42 -2.94 19.15 -21.10
C HIS A 42 -3.27 18.39 -22.39
N MET A 43 -2.85 18.91 -23.54
CA MET A 43 -3.11 18.27 -24.82
C MET A 43 -2.33 16.97 -25.01
N LEU A 44 -1.05 16.95 -24.62
CA LEU A 44 -0.21 15.75 -24.63
C LEU A 44 -0.80 14.60 -23.80
N ARG A 45 -1.52 14.90 -22.69
CA ARG A 45 -2.19 13.88 -21.87
C ARG A 45 -3.42 13.26 -22.53
N LYS A 46 -4.10 14.00 -23.41
CA LYS A 46 -5.30 13.52 -24.12
C LYS A 46 -4.97 12.77 -25.41
N LEU A 47 -3.77 12.94 -25.97
CA LEU A 47 -3.34 12.17 -27.13
C LEU A 47 -3.22 10.67 -26.78
N PRO A 48 -3.59 9.77 -27.70
CA PRO A 48 -3.52 8.33 -27.46
C PRO A 48 -2.12 7.94 -27.00
N LYS A 49 -2.05 7.06 -26.00
CA LYS A 49 -0.77 6.72 -25.39
C LYS A 49 -0.01 5.75 -26.28
N GLU A 50 0.79 6.28 -27.21
CA GLU A 50 1.89 5.50 -27.77
C GLU A 50 2.90 5.23 -26.66
N ASN A 51 3.40 3.99 -26.60
CA ASN A 51 4.35 3.45 -25.62
C ASN A 51 5.75 4.08 -25.79
N VAL A 52 5.85 5.40 -25.84
CA VAL A 52 7.12 6.10 -25.77
C VAL A 52 7.65 5.93 -24.35
N LYS A 53 8.53 4.93 -24.16
CA LYS A 53 9.29 4.75 -22.94
C LYS A 53 10.13 6.00 -22.75
N ARG A 54 9.81 6.81 -21.74
CA ARG A 54 10.69 7.91 -21.35
C ARG A 54 12.03 7.32 -20.93
N PRO A 55 13.16 7.96 -21.27
CA PRO A 55 14.45 7.54 -20.74
C PRO A 55 14.37 7.53 -19.22
N GLU A 56 14.69 6.38 -18.62
CA GLU A 56 14.67 6.23 -17.17
C GLU A 56 15.75 7.15 -16.60
N SER A 57 15.35 8.28 -16.03
CA SER A 57 16.26 9.27 -15.41
C SER A 57 17.05 8.70 -14.21
N PHE A 58 16.84 7.43 -13.89
CA PHE A 58 17.34 6.73 -12.71
C PHE A 58 18.03 5.40 -13.05
N ALA A 59 18.50 5.20 -14.28
CA ALA A 59 19.23 3.98 -14.65
C ALA A 59 20.45 3.71 -13.74
N TRP A 60 21.10 4.77 -13.24
CA TRP A 60 22.22 4.70 -12.29
C TRP A 60 21.80 4.15 -10.91
N VAL A 61 20.52 4.26 -10.54
CA VAL A 61 20.03 3.83 -9.21
C VAL A 61 20.18 2.32 -9.09
N TRP A 62 19.93 1.58 -10.17
CA TRP A 62 20.05 0.12 -10.13
C TRP A 62 21.49 -0.34 -9.92
N SER A 63 22.46 0.26 -10.60
CA SER A 63 23.87 -0.07 -10.39
C SER A 63 24.34 0.27 -8.97
N ALA A 64 23.86 1.39 -8.39
CA ALA A 64 24.13 1.74 -7.01
C ALA A 64 23.53 0.73 -6.01
N ILE A 65 22.29 0.29 -6.24
CA ILE A 65 21.62 -0.74 -5.43
C ILE A 65 22.41 -2.06 -5.47
N LEU A 66 22.83 -2.50 -6.65
CA LEU A 66 23.61 -3.74 -6.79
C LEU A 66 24.95 -3.67 -6.07
N SER A 67 25.67 -2.55 -6.19
CA SER A 67 26.92 -2.34 -5.46
C SER A 67 26.72 -2.39 -3.95
N TYR A 68 25.64 -1.80 -3.45
CA TYR A 68 25.32 -1.82 -2.02
C TYR A 68 24.94 -3.22 -1.53
N LEU A 69 24.10 -3.94 -2.28
CA LEU A 69 23.69 -5.31 -1.93
C LEU A 69 24.83 -6.34 -1.97
N LYS A 70 25.85 -6.12 -2.80
CA LYS A 70 27.07 -6.96 -2.79
C LYS A 70 27.83 -6.85 -1.47
N GLY A 71 27.87 -5.66 -0.86
CA GLY A 71 28.49 -5.44 0.44
C GLY A 71 27.60 -5.82 1.62
N HIS A 72 26.27 -5.77 1.44
CA HIS A 72 25.31 -6.07 2.49
C HIS A 72 24.15 -6.92 1.98
N PRO A 73 24.22 -8.26 2.15
CA PRO A 73 23.10 -9.13 1.83
C PRO A 73 21.97 -8.98 2.86
N ASN A 74 20.77 -9.41 2.49
CA ASN A 74 19.58 -9.48 3.34
C ASN A 74 19.02 -8.13 3.81
N ILE A 75 18.84 -7.20 2.89
CA ILE A 75 18.39 -5.83 3.18
C ILE A 75 16.99 -5.57 2.62
N THR A 76 16.19 -4.79 3.35
CA THR A 76 14.84 -4.36 2.95
C THR A 76 14.89 -3.18 1.97
N ALA A 77 13.95 -3.09 1.01
CA ALA A 77 13.90 -1.96 0.06
C ALA A 77 13.81 -0.58 0.75
N HIS A 78 13.24 -0.52 1.96
CA HIS A 78 13.22 0.69 2.79
C HIS A 78 14.62 1.10 3.26
N GLU A 79 15.45 0.16 3.68
CA GLU A 79 16.82 0.43 4.12
C GLU A 79 17.66 0.89 2.93
N ILE A 80 17.54 0.21 1.79
CA ILE A 80 18.20 0.60 0.53
C ILE A 80 17.82 2.02 0.12
N SER A 81 16.55 2.38 0.23
CA SER A 81 16.09 3.74 -0.08
C SER A 81 16.79 4.81 0.77
N ARG A 82 17.07 4.52 2.05
CA ARG A 82 17.79 5.42 2.95
C ARG A 82 19.27 5.53 2.60
N HIS A 83 19.91 4.43 2.23
CA HIS A 83 21.35 4.39 1.94
C HIS A 83 21.71 4.90 0.55
N VAL A 84 20.92 4.54 -0.47
CA VAL A 84 21.16 4.93 -1.87
C VAL A 84 20.57 6.32 -2.19
N GLY A 85 19.66 6.83 -1.34
CA GLY A 85 19.03 8.14 -1.55
C GLY A 85 17.96 8.14 -2.63
N CYS A 86 17.32 6.99 -2.89
CA CYS A 86 16.23 6.86 -3.86
C CYS A 86 14.88 6.70 -3.16
N SER A 87 13.77 6.89 -3.88
CA SER A 87 12.44 6.66 -3.32
C SER A 87 12.20 5.16 -3.10
N TYR A 88 11.63 4.78 -1.95
CA TYR A 88 11.21 3.40 -1.66
C TYR A 88 10.40 2.77 -2.81
N ARG A 89 9.43 3.50 -3.35
CA ARG A 89 8.57 3.01 -4.45
C ARG A 89 9.38 2.72 -5.71
N HIS A 90 10.40 3.54 -5.97
CA HIS A 90 11.27 3.36 -7.12
C HIS A 90 12.21 2.16 -6.92
N ALA A 91 12.83 2.04 -5.74
CA ALA A 91 13.63 0.87 -5.39
C ALA A 91 12.82 -0.43 -5.48
N TRP A 92 11.59 -0.44 -4.94
CA TRP A 92 10.69 -1.58 -5.01
C TRP A 92 10.32 -1.95 -6.46
N GLN A 93 10.03 -0.95 -7.29
CA GLN A 93 9.75 -1.17 -8.71
C GLN A 93 10.95 -1.81 -9.42
N LEU A 94 12.16 -1.32 -9.15
CA LEU A 94 13.40 -1.88 -9.71
C LEU A 94 13.61 -3.34 -9.27
N PHE A 95 13.38 -3.66 -7.99
CA PHE A 95 13.45 -5.05 -7.53
C PHE A 95 12.44 -5.93 -8.24
N LYS A 96 11.19 -5.50 -8.34
CA LYS A 96 10.14 -6.26 -9.02
C LYS A 96 10.51 -6.51 -10.49
N THR A 97 10.89 -5.46 -11.21
CA THR A 97 11.22 -5.56 -12.64
C THR A 97 12.45 -6.45 -12.90
N ASN A 98 13.49 -6.38 -12.07
CA ASN A 98 14.68 -7.23 -12.23
C ASN A 98 14.50 -8.65 -11.70
N HIS A 99 13.60 -8.85 -10.74
CA HIS A 99 13.25 -10.19 -10.23
C HIS A 99 12.40 -10.98 -11.24
N GLU A 100 11.47 -10.30 -11.92
CA GLU A 100 10.60 -10.86 -12.97
C GLU A 100 11.32 -10.98 -14.33
N SER A 101 12.52 -10.42 -14.49
CA SER A 101 13.27 -10.48 -15.75
C SER A 101 14.01 -11.79 -15.95
N ASP A 102 14.21 -12.20 -17.21
CA ASP A 102 14.94 -13.41 -17.59
C ASP A 102 16.37 -13.47 -17.00
N ASN A 103 17.01 -12.30 -16.86
CA ASN A 103 18.32 -12.15 -16.22
C ASN A 103 18.18 -11.83 -14.73
N ARG A 104 17.58 -12.77 -13.99
CA ARG A 104 17.36 -12.64 -12.54
C ARG A 104 18.69 -12.55 -11.78
N CYS A 105 19.01 -11.34 -11.30
CA CYS A 105 20.23 -11.05 -10.52
C CYS A 105 19.99 -10.91 -9.01
N VAL A 106 18.72 -10.94 -8.58
CA VAL A 106 18.31 -10.75 -7.19
C VAL A 106 17.30 -11.80 -6.79
N TYR A 107 17.30 -12.16 -5.50
CA TYR A 107 16.32 -13.07 -4.91
C TYR A 107 15.89 -12.57 -3.53
N ILE A 108 14.74 -13.07 -3.08
CA ILE A 108 14.22 -12.81 -1.75
C ILE A 108 14.93 -13.77 -0.78
N SER A 109 15.79 -13.23 0.08
CA SER A 109 16.52 -14.03 1.07
C SER A 109 15.71 -14.32 2.33
N ASP A 110 14.83 -13.39 2.72
CA ASP A 110 14.00 -13.51 3.93
C ASP A 110 12.78 -12.58 3.85
N TRP A 111 11.86 -12.72 4.80
CA TRP A 111 10.68 -11.89 4.96
C TRP A 111 10.67 -11.21 6.35
N GLU A 112 10.68 -9.88 6.35
CA GLU A 112 10.61 -9.10 7.58
C GLU A 112 9.15 -8.70 7.89
N LYS A 113 8.72 -8.82 9.14
CA LYS A 113 7.39 -8.34 9.56
C LYS A 113 7.40 -6.82 9.73
N HIS A 114 6.58 -6.15 8.94
CA HIS A 114 6.32 -4.72 9.06
C HIS A 114 4.83 -4.48 9.35
N GLY A 115 4.49 -4.50 10.64
CA GLY A 115 3.10 -4.45 11.11
C GLY A 115 2.34 -5.74 10.80
N VAL A 116 1.25 -5.65 10.04
CA VAL A 116 0.45 -6.81 9.59
C VAL A 116 1.05 -7.44 8.33
N ASN A 117 1.83 -6.66 7.56
CA ASN A 117 2.40 -7.10 6.30
C ASN A 117 3.80 -7.67 6.50
N GLN A 118 4.23 -8.48 5.53
CA GLN A 118 5.61 -8.93 5.41
C GLN A 118 6.24 -8.21 4.23
N VAL A 119 7.49 -7.79 4.40
CA VAL A 119 8.28 -7.08 3.40
C VAL A 119 9.46 -7.97 3.02
N PRO A 120 9.75 -8.13 1.71
CA PRO A 120 10.87 -8.96 1.28
C PRO A 120 12.21 -8.29 1.62
N ARG A 121 13.15 -9.12 2.07
CA ARG A 121 14.58 -8.81 2.16
C ARG A 121 15.29 -9.37 0.95
N TRP A 122 16.13 -8.54 0.33
CA TRP A 122 16.74 -8.82 -0.95
C TRP A 122 18.22 -9.14 -0.79
N SER A 123 18.69 -10.06 -1.63
CA SER A 123 20.10 -10.40 -1.78
C SER A 123 20.44 -10.58 -3.26
N VAL A 124 21.72 -10.40 -3.61
CA VAL A 124 22.23 -10.63 -4.98
C VAL A 124 22.57 -12.10 -5.16
N GLY A 125 22.07 -12.70 -6.25
CA GLY A 125 22.34 -14.10 -6.59
C GLY A 125 21.17 -14.77 -7.31
N THR A 126 21.37 -16.04 -7.64
CA THR A 126 20.41 -16.88 -8.40
C THR A 126 19.80 -17.97 -7.52
N MET A 127 19.61 -17.67 -6.23
CA MET A 127 19.00 -18.61 -5.29
C MET A 127 17.47 -18.59 -5.40
N PRO A 128 16.78 -19.69 -5.05
CA PRO A 128 15.32 -19.70 -4.96
C PRO A 128 14.83 -18.72 -3.90
N ASP A 129 13.64 -18.17 -4.10
CA ASP A 129 13.04 -17.23 -3.15
C ASP A 129 12.68 -17.92 -1.84
N ALA A 130 12.93 -17.22 -0.74
CA ALA A 130 12.46 -17.63 0.57
C ALA A 130 10.93 -17.72 0.58
N LEU A 131 10.42 -18.82 1.14
CA LEU A 131 8.98 -19.02 1.28
C LEU A 131 8.40 -17.93 2.16
N ARG A 132 7.35 -17.28 1.64
CA ARG A 132 6.59 -16.30 2.41
C ARG A 132 5.88 -17.04 3.54
N LEU A 133 6.19 -16.66 4.78
CA LEU A 133 5.53 -17.27 5.94
C LEU A 133 4.02 -17.01 5.84
N PRO A 134 3.17 -18.03 6.09
CA PRO A 134 1.74 -17.84 6.04
C PRO A 134 1.33 -16.73 6.99
N LEU A 135 0.43 -15.86 6.53
CA LEU A 135 -0.28 -14.94 7.40
C LEU A 135 -0.94 -15.78 8.49
N GLN A 136 -0.90 -15.31 9.74
CA GLN A 136 -1.54 -16.05 10.83
C GLN A 136 -3.00 -16.30 10.47
N ALA A 137 -3.49 -17.51 10.76
CA ALA A 137 -4.89 -17.83 10.51
C ALA A 137 -5.78 -16.74 11.12
N HIS A 138 -6.80 -16.32 10.40
CA HIS A 138 -7.70 -15.21 10.78
C HIS A 138 -8.21 -15.34 12.23
N GLU A 139 -8.43 -16.58 12.68
CA GLU A 139 -8.84 -16.91 14.04
C GLU A 139 -7.79 -16.55 15.11
N GLU A 140 -6.50 -16.74 14.82
CA GLU A 140 -5.42 -16.35 15.73
C GLU A 140 -5.33 -14.83 15.88
N GLU A 141 -5.54 -14.09 14.80
CA GLU A 141 -5.58 -12.63 14.83
C GLU A 141 -6.78 -12.12 15.63
N LEU A 142 -7.97 -12.69 15.39
CA LEU A 142 -9.17 -12.40 16.18
C LEU A 142 -8.95 -12.73 17.66
N ARG A 143 -8.34 -13.87 17.98
CA ARG A 143 -8.00 -14.24 19.35
C ARG A 143 -7.07 -13.22 20.00
N LYS A 144 -6.00 -12.82 19.31
CA LYS A 144 -5.07 -11.79 19.80
C LYS A 144 -5.73 -10.42 19.93
N ALA A 145 -6.64 -10.05 19.03
CA ALA A 145 -7.42 -8.81 19.11
C ALA A 145 -8.33 -8.81 20.34
N ARG A 146 -9.07 -9.90 20.59
CA ARG A 146 -9.90 -10.08 21.79
C ARG A 146 -9.08 -9.98 23.07
N MET A 147 -7.92 -10.66 23.13
CA MET A 147 -7.01 -10.58 24.29
C MET A 147 -6.50 -9.16 24.53
N ARG A 148 -6.13 -8.42 23.47
CA ARG A 148 -5.72 -7.02 23.56
C ARG A 148 -6.84 -6.11 24.05
N TYR A 149 -8.06 -6.31 23.54
CA TYR A 149 -9.24 -5.58 23.97
C TYR A 149 -9.57 -5.85 25.45
N HIS A 150 -9.56 -7.11 25.86
CA HIS A 150 -9.78 -7.52 27.24
C HIS A 150 -8.75 -6.88 28.18
N LYS A 151 -7.45 -6.98 27.86
CA LYS A 151 -6.36 -6.36 28.63
C LYS A 151 -6.53 -4.84 28.75
N LYS A 152 -6.97 -4.16 27.68
CA LYS A 152 -7.27 -2.72 27.72
C LYS A 152 -8.44 -2.40 28.64
N ARG A 153 -9.51 -3.21 28.64
CA ARG A 153 -10.67 -3.02 29.52
C ARG A 153 -10.31 -3.20 30.99
N VAL A 154 -9.52 -4.22 31.31
CA VAL A 154 -8.96 -4.44 32.66
C VAL A 154 -8.12 -3.23 33.09
N LYS A 155 -7.18 -2.80 32.23
CA LYS A 155 -6.29 -1.67 32.55
C LYS A 155 -7.04 -0.33 32.72
N LYS A 156 -8.14 -0.13 31.99
CA LYS A 156 -8.99 1.07 32.11
C LYS A 156 -9.96 1.01 33.30
N GLY A 157 -9.97 -0.07 34.09
CA GLY A 157 -10.94 -0.26 35.18
C GLY A 157 -12.38 -0.53 34.73
N ALA A 158 -12.63 -0.60 33.41
CA ALA A 158 -13.94 -0.88 32.83
C ALA A 158 -14.36 -2.36 32.93
N PHE A 159 -13.48 -3.21 33.47
CA PHE A 159 -13.75 -4.61 33.78
C PHE A 159 -12.86 -5.00 34.97
N ASN A 160 -13.46 -5.21 36.14
CA ASN A 160 -12.75 -5.74 37.30
C ASN A 160 -12.94 -7.26 37.34
N PRO A 161 -11.90 -8.06 37.03
CA PRO A 161 -12.00 -9.52 37.01
C PRO A 161 -12.26 -10.12 38.40
N PHE A 162 -12.07 -9.36 39.48
CA PHE A 162 -12.33 -9.75 40.86
C PHE A 162 -13.61 -9.13 41.43
N ALA A 163 -14.42 -8.42 40.62
CA ALA A 163 -15.64 -7.77 41.10
C ALA A 163 -16.59 -8.74 41.82
N ALA A 164 -16.69 -9.97 41.33
CA ALA A 164 -17.49 -11.03 41.95
C ALA A 164 -16.88 -11.52 43.27
N ALA A 165 -15.55 -11.69 43.34
CA ALA A 165 -14.86 -12.11 44.56
C ALA A 165 -14.85 -11.00 45.63
N ALA A 166 -14.83 -9.74 45.21
CA ALA A 166 -14.91 -8.57 46.07
C ALA A 166 -16.36 -8.20 46.47
N GLY A 167 -17.36 -9.00 46.07
CA GLY A 167 -18.76 -8.80 46.44
C GLY A 167 -19.47 -7.65 45.73
N PHE A 168 -18.84 -7.01 44.74
CA PHE A 168 -19.47 -5.94 43.94
C PHE A 168 -20.44 -6.46 42.89
N VAL A 169 -20.44 -7.77 42.59
CA VAL A 169 -21.38 -8.42 41.68
C VAL A 169 -21.86 -9.72 42.32
N THR A 170 -23.17 -9.85 42.51
CA THR A 170 -23.81 -11.10 42.94
C THR A 170 -23.71 -12.12 41.83
N ILE A 171 -22.99 -13.23 42.09
CA ILE A 171 -22.96 -14.37 41.18
C ILE A 171 -24.35 -15.00 41.25
N PRO A 172 -25.10 -15.13 40.14
CA PRO A 172 -26.39 -15.78 40.17
C PRO A 172 -26.21 -17.24 40.61
N GLU A 173 -26.89 -17.62 41.69
CA GLU A 173 -26.91 -18.98 42.20
C GLU A 173 -27.76 -19.84 41.25
N GLY A 174 -27.11 -20.47 40.27
CA GLY A 174 -27.74 -21.35 39.29
C GLY A 174 -26.75 -22.38 38.75
N GLN A 175 -27.27 -23.42 38.09
CA GLN A 175 -26.42 -24.43 37.44
C GLN A 175 -25.49 -23.78 36.41
N ARG A 176 -24.20 -24.19 36.39
CA ARG A 176 -23.22 -23.69 35.42
C ARG A 176 -23.70 -23.96 33.99
N GLY A 177 -24.07 -22.91 33.26
CA GLY A 177 -24.51 -22.97 31.87
C GLY A 177 -25.00 -21.61 31.35
N ARG A 178 -25.17 -21.47 30.03
CA ARG A 178 -25.85 -20.29 29.47
C ARG A 178 -27.35 -20.42 29.74
N VAL A 179 -27.87 -19.62 30.65
CA VAL A 179 -29.32 -19.47 30.81
C VAL A 179 -29.78 -18.44 29.78
N TYR A 180 -30.25 -18.91 28.63
CA TYR A 180 -31.02 -18.08 27.71
C TYR A 180 -32.43 -17.96 28.27
N GLN A 181 -32.74 -16.84 28.92
CA GLN A 181 -34.10 -16.55 29.36
C GLN A 181 -34.77 -15.68 28.30
N GLN A 182 -35.46 -16.32 27.36
CA GLN A 182 -36.31 -15.62 26.40
C GLN A 182 -37.68 -15.43 27.07
N SER A 183 -38.07 -14.18 27.29
CA SER A 183 -39.41 -13.86 27.80
C SER A 183 -40.46 -14.30 26.78
N MET A 184 -41.45 -15.09 27.20
CA MET A 184 -42.63 -15.45 26.40
C MET A 184 -43.87 -14.70 26.90
N LYS A 185 -43.70 -13.54 27.55
CA LYS A 185 -44.83 -12.69 27.90
C LYS A 185 -45.23 -11.88 26.67
N LEU A 186 -46.49 -11.98 26.28
CA LEU A 186 -47.05 -11.23 25.14
C LEU A 186 -47.01 -9.71 25.37
N SER A 187 -46.97 -9.26 26.63
CA SER A 187 -46.86 -7.84 27.01
C SER A 187 -45.58 -7.17 26.52
N ASP A 188 -44.50 -7.94 26.35
CA ASP A 188 -43.20 -7.38 25.97
C ASP A 188 -43.12 -7.07 24.45
N PHE A 189 -44.11 -7.53 23.67
CA PHE A 189 -44.22 -7.27 22.23
C PHE A 189 -45.14 -6.09 21.90
N GLU A 190 -45.97 -5.61 22.83
CA GLU A 190 -46.96 -4.55 22.56
C GLU A 190 -46.36 -3.13 22.65
N GLU A 191 -45.26 -2.93 23.38
CA GLU A 191 -44.63 -1.60 23.52
C GLU A 191 -43.85 -1.12 22.27
N GLU A 192 -43.50 -2.00 21.32
CA GLU A 192 -42.73 -1.62 20.12
C GLU A 192 -43.60 -1.13 18.95
N LEU A 193 -44.94 -1.19 19.04
CA LEU A 193 -45.87 -0.86 17.95
C LEU A 193 -46.61 0.49 18.08
N GLU A 194 -46.46 1.22 19.19
CA GLU A 194 -47.14 2.53 19.40
C GLU A 194 -46.28 3.78 19.07
N VAL A 195 -45.12 3.63 18.42
CA VAL A 195 -44.27 4.77 18.00
C VAL A 195 -44.01 4.81 16.48
N ALA A 196 -45.01 4.47 15.67
CA ALA A 196 -44.98 4.69 14.21
C ALA A 196 -46.14 5.59 13.75
#